data_AF-A0AB33UC19-F1
#
_entry.id   AF-A0AB33UC19-F1
#
_cell.length_a   1.000
_cell.length_b   1.000
_cell.length_c   1.000
_cell.angle_alpha   90.00
_cell.angle_beta   90.00
_cell.angle_gamma   90.00
#
_symmetry.space_group_name_H-M   'P 1'
#
loop_
_entity.id
_entity.type
_entity.pdbx_description
1 polymer ?
#
loop_
_entity_poly.entity_id
_entity_poly.type
_entity_poly.pdbx_seq_one_letter_code
_entity_poly.pdbx_strand_id
1 'polypeptide(L)'
;MDLREIKIYEADPVQASEELDQLARTEKGNLKQIQYNPTWNYFKNLVKEKLTSKEGARIYAKRKVDVEPVFGRMKGVFGVRRVHVRG
;
A
#
# COMPACT_ATOMS: atom_id res chain seq x y z
N MET A 1 10.98 -9.29 14.50
CA MET A 1 11.23 -8.48 13.29
C MET A 1 10.72 -7.08 13.55
N ASP A 2 11.60 -6.07 13.51
CA ASP A 2 11.24 -4.68 13.74
C ASP A 2 10.59 -4.11 12.44
N LEU A 3 9.52 -3.34 12.59
CA LEU A 3 8.89 -2.62 11.48
C LEU A 3 9.79 -1.49 10.95
N ARG A 4 10.80 -1.09 11.71
CA ARG A 4 11.74 -0.01 11.39
C ARG A 4 12.95 -0.46 10.57
N GLU A 5 13.12 -1.74 10.32
CA GLU A 5 14.23 -2.24 9.52
C GLU A 5 13.96 -2.02 8.02
N ILE A 6 14.51 -0.93 7.47
CA ILE A 6 14.39 -0.55 6.07
C ILE A 6 15.74 -0.78 5.39
N LYS A 7 15.74 -1.57 4.32
CA LYS A 7 16.89 -1.72 3.43
C LYS A 7 16.78 -0.71 2.30
N ILE A 8 17.87 -0.03 1.98
CA ILE A 8 17.94 0.89 0.85
C ILE A 8 18.86 0.28 -0.19
N TYR A 9 18.34 0.06 -1.39
CA TYR A 9 19.11 -0.36 -2.55
C TYR A 9 19.28 0.83 -3.46
N GLU A 10 20.51 1.15 -3.84
CA GLU A 10 20.84 2.24 -4.75
C GLU A 10 21.37 1.65 -6.06
N ALA A 11 21.08 2.31 -7.18
CA ALA A 11 21.67 1.94 -8.46
C ALA A 11 23.17 2.19 -8.46
N ASP A 12 23.95 1.37 -9.18
CA ASP A 12 25.39 1.56 -9.24
C ASP A 12 25.76 2.94 -9.85
N PRO A 13 26.77 3.64 -9.31
CA PRO A 13 27.16 4.96 -9.80
C PRO A 13 27.69 4.96 -11.25
N VAL A 14 28.19 3.82 -11.71
CA VAL A 14 28.71 3.62 -13.06
C VAL A 14 27.95 2.48 -13.69
N GLN A 15 27.34 2.75 -14.84
CA GLN A 15 26.60 1.77 -15.62
C GLN A 15 27.40 1.35 -16.86
N ALA A 16 27.05 0.17 -17.40
CA ALA A 16 27.75 -0.40 -18.56
C ALA A 16 27.49 0.36 -19.88
N SER A 17 26.40 1.12 -19.97
CA SER A 17 26.04 1.90 -21.14
C SER A 17 25.36 3.22 -20.75
N GLU A 18 25.37 4.18 -21.68
CA GLU A 18 24.74 5.50 -21.54
C GLU A 18 23.23 5.37 -21.26
N GLU A 19 22.55 4.46 -21.96
CA GLU A 19 21.12 4.20 -21.76
C GLU A 19 20.81 3.71 -20.34
N LEU A 20 21.67 2.82 -19.82
CA LEU A 20 21.52 2.32 -18.45
C LEU A 20 21.83 3.39 -17.41
N ASP A 21 22.81 4.28 -17.66
CA ASP A 21 23.09 5.42 -16.77
C ASP A 21 21.89 6.37 -16.68
N GLN A 22 21.26 6.67 -17.82
CA GLN A 22 20.03 7.46 -17.85
C GLN A 22 18.89 6.77 -17.08
N LEU A 23 18.74 5.46 -17.23
CA LEU A 23 17.72 4.69 -16.51
C LEU A 23 18.02 4.56 -15.01
N ALA A 24 19.28 4.52 -14.61
CA ALA A 24 19.71 4.44 -13.21
C ALA A 24 19.47 5.75 -12.45
N ARG A 25 19.30 6.88 -13.16
CA ARG A 25 19.08 8.19 -12.56
C ARG A 25 17.61 8.61 -12.56
N THR A 26 17.27 9.47 -11.60
CA THR A 26 16.00 10.20 -11.53
C THR A 26 16.01 11.39 -12.50
N GLU A 27 14.86 11.99 -12.77
CA GLU A 27 14.76 13.20 -13.62
C GLU A 27 15.63 14.36 -13.13
N LYS A 28 15.95 14.38 -11.83
CA LYS A 28 16.85 15.39 -11.22
C LYS A 28 18.34 15.00 -11.25
N GLY A 29 18.69 13.86 -11.85
CA GLY A 29 20.07 13.38 -12.00
C GLY A 29 20.63 12.54 -10.84
N ASN A 30 19.89 12.39 -9.73
CA ASN A 30 20.30 11.55 -8.61
C ASN A 30 20.14 10.06 -8.94
N LEU A 31 20.98 9.20 -8.39
CA LEU A 31 20.81 7.74 -8.50
C LEU A 31 19.46 7.31 -7.93
N LYS A 32 18.79 6.39 -8.63
CA LYS A 32 17.54 5.81 -8.16
C LYS A 32 17.81 4.92 -6.97
N GLN A 33 16.93 5.05 -5.98
CA GLN A 33 16.95 4.23 -4.78
C GLN A 33 15.60 3.55 -4.58
N ILE A 34 15.64 2.33 -4.07
CA ILE A 34 14.48 1.53 -3.70
C ILE A 34 14.58 1.23 -2.22
N GLN A 35 13.55 1.65 -1.47
CA GLN A 35 13.40 1.28 -0.07
C GLN A 35 12.62 -0.03 0.01
N TYR A 36 13.18 -1.00 0.73
CA TYR A 36 12.61 -2.32 0.92
C TYR A 36 12.46 -2.63 2.40
N ASN A 37 11.20 -2.81 2.83
CA ASN A 37 10.87 -3.25 4.16
C ASN A 37 10.26 -4.66 4.10
N PRO A 38 11.00 -5.72 4.50
CA PRO A 38 10.52 -7.09 4.39
C PRO A 38 9.30 -7.35 5.28
N THR A 39 9.31 -6.82 6.51
CA THR A 39 8.22 -6.97 7.47
C THR A 39 6.93 -6.35 6.95
N TRP A 40 7.01 -5.12 6.43
CA TRP A 40 5.87 -4.44 5.81
C TRP A 40 5.34 -5.20 4.59
N ASN A 41 6.22 -5.65 3.70
CA ASN A 41 5.83 -6.40 2.52
C ASN A 41 5.16 -7.73 2.87
N TYR A 42 5.64 -8.42 3.91
CA TYR A 42 5.01 -9.62 4.43
C TYR A 42 3.57 -9.35 4.88
N PHE A 43 3.34 -8.34 5.73
CA PHE A 43 1.99 -8.02 6.19
C PHE A 43 1.08 -7.53 5.06
N LYS A 44 1.62 -6.75 4.12
CA LYS A 44 0.88 -6.31 2.94
C LYS A 44 0.39 -7.50 2.11
N ASN A 45 1.25 -8.49 1.89
CA ASN A 45 0.89 -9.72 1.17
C ASN A 45 -0.11 -10.57 1.96
N LEU A 46 0.10 -10.74 3.27
CA LEU A 46 -0.83 -11.47 4.14
C LEU A 46 -2.24 -10.87 4.09
N VAL A 47 -2.36 -9.54 4.15
CA VAL A 47 -3.65 -8.85 4.05
C VAL A 47 -4.25 -9.02 2.66
N LYS A 48 -3.44 -8.88 1.60
CA LYS A 48 -3.89 -9.08 0.22
C LYS A 48 -4.48 -10.48 0.03
N GLU A 49 -3.76 -11.52 0.44
CA GLU A 49 -4.20 -12.92 0.35
C GLU A 49 -5.50 -13.17 1.10
N LYS A 50 -5.59 -12.67 2.35
CA LYS A 50 -6.82 -12.79 3.15
C LYS A 50 -8.01 -12.12 2.45
N LEU A 51 -7.82 -10.92 1.89
CA LEU A 51 -8.87 -10.18 1.19
C LEU A 51 -9.28 -10.85 -0.13
N THR A 52 -8.33 -11.42 -0.88
CA THR A 52 -8.60 -12.08 -2.17
C THR A 52 -9.07 -13.52 -2.02
N SER A 53 -8.93 -14.13 -0.84
CA SER A 53 -9.46 -15.47 -0.57
C SER A 53 -10.97 -15.52 -0.80
N LYS A 54 -11.50 -16.68 -1.19
CA LYS A 54 -12.95 -16.87 -1.42
C LYS A 54 -13.78 -16.50 -0.18
N GLU A 55 -13.28 -16.86 1.00
CA GLU A 55 -13.94 -16.51 2.26
C GLU A 55 -13.84 -15.01 2.57
N GLY A 56 -12.66 -14.41 2.41
CA GLY A 56 -12.45 -12.98 2.62
C GLY A 56 -13.31 -12.13 1.68
N ALA A 57 -13.38 -12.49 0.40
CA ALA A 57 -14.25 -11.85 -0.58
C ALA A 57 -15.73 -11.99 -0.20
N ARG A 58 -16.16 -13.18 0.26
CA ARG A 58 -17.54 -13.42 0.75
C ARG A 58 -17.89 -12.55 1.95
N ILE A 59 -16.98 -12.41 2.92
CA ILE A 59 -17.16 -11.54 4.09
C ILE A 59 -17.16 -10.07 3.66
N TYR A 60 -16.22 -9.67 2.80
CA TYR A 60 -16.11 -8.31 2.26
C TYR A 60 -17.38 -7.88 1.52
N ALA A 61 -18.01 -8.78 0.76
CA ALA A 61 -19.27 -8.51 0.05
C ALA A 61 -20.42 -8.13 1.00
N LYS A 62 -20.44 -8.65 2.23
CA LYS A 62 -21.46 -8.34 3.24
C LYS A 62 -21.29 -6.98 3.91
N ARG A 63 -20.18 -6.26 3.68
CA ARG A 63 -19.94 -4.91 4.26
C ARG A 63 -21.10 -3.95 4.01
N LYS A 64 -21.73 -4.04 2.84
CA LYS A 64 -22.86 -3.21 2.44
C LYS A 64 -24.09 -3.38 3.36
N VAL A 65 -24.27 -4.58 3.90
CA VAL A 65 -25.45 -4.94 4.70
C VAL A 65 -25.16 -4.77 6.20
N ASP A 66 -23.99 -5.20 6.66
CA ASP A 66 -23.73 -5.26 8.11
C ASP A 66 -23.07 -3.97 8.63
N VAL A 67 -22.20 -3.37 7.83
CA VAL A 67 -21.30 -2.31 8.29
C VAL A 67 -21.80 -0.92 7.87
N GLU A 68 -22.23 -0.76 6.62
CA GLU A 68 -22.68 0.56 6.13
C GLU A 68 -23.91 1.13 6.87
N PRO A 69 -24.94 0.35 7.28
CA PRO A 69 -26.07 0.91 8.02
C PRO A 69 -25.69 1.45 9.40
N VAL A 70 -24.81 0.76 10.12
CA VAL A 70 -24.32 1.19 11.44
C VAL A 70 -23.51 2.48 11.33
N PHE A 71 -22.59 2.54 10.36
CA PHE A 71 -21.81 3.75 10.11
C PHE A 71 -22.67 4.90 9.58
N GLY A 72 -23.70 4.62 8.78
CA GLY A 72 -24.68 5.61 8.33
C GLY A 72 -25.42 6.25 9.52
N ARG A 73 -25.90 5.42 10.46
CA ARG A 73 -26.55 5.89 11.69
C ARG A 73 -25.60 6.74 12.54
N MET A 74 -24.38 6.24 12.78
CA MET A 74 -23.37 6.99 13.54
C MET A 74 -23.07 8.34 12.91
N LYS A 75 -22.88 8.40 11.59
CA LYS A 75 -22.65 9.66 10.87
C LYS A 75 -23.78 10.67 11.06
N GLY A 76 -25.04 10.20 11.03
CA GLY A 76 -26.20 11.02 11.30
C GLY A 76 -26.19 11.60 12.73
N VAL A 77 -25.87 10.76 13.72
CA VAL A 77 -25.76 11.17 15.13
C VAL A 77 -24.63 12.18 15.36
N PHE A 78 -23.47 11.99 14.73
CA PHE A 78 -22.30 12.85 14.90
C PHE A 78 -22.27 14.07 13.95
N GLY A 79 -23.29 14.27 13.12
CA GLY A 79 -23.37 15.42 12.20
C GLY A 79 -22.30 15.46 11.09
N VAL A 80 -21.64 14.33 10.81
CA VAL A 80 -20.54 14.25 9.83
C VAL A 80 -21.10 14.23 8.41
N ARG A 81 -20.97 15.37 7.68
CA ARG A 81 -21.57 15.55 6.34
C ARG A 81 -20.85 14.82 5.21
N ARG A 82 -19.53 14.64 5.24
CA ARG A 82 -18.77 13.89 4.22
C ARG A 82 -17.50 13.28 4.77
N VAL A 83 -17.42 11.95 4.70
CA VAL A 83 -16.18 11.18 4.59
C VAL A 83 -16.48 10.00 3.67
N HIS A 84 -15.72 9.86 2.59
CA HIS A 84 -15.82 8.70 1.71
C HIS A 84 -15.52 7.45 2.56
N VAL A 85 -16.54 6.62 2.82
CA VAL A 85 -16.34 5.28 3.42
C VAL A 85 -15.85 4.28 2.37
N ARG A 86 -15.70 4.76 1.13
CA ARG A 86 -15.32 4.01 -0.05
C ARG A 86 -13.94 4.51 -0.46
N GLY A 87 -12.93 3.72 -0.18
CA GLY A 87 -11.66 3.71 -0.91
C GLY A 87 -11.71 2.60 -1.95
#